data_AF-A0A9Q1IA06-F1
#
_entry.id   AF-A0A9Q1IA06-F1
#
_cell.length_a   1.000
_cell.length_b   1.000
_cell.length_c   1.000
_cell.angle_alpha   90.00
_cell.angle_beta   90.00
_cell.angle_gamma   90.00
#
_symmetry.space_group_name_H-M   'P 1'
#
loop_
_entity.id
_entity.type
_entity.pdbx_description
1 polymer ?
#
loop_
_entity_poly.entity_id
_entity_poly.type
_entity_poly.pdbx_seq_one_letter_code
_entity_poly.pdbx_strand_id
1 'polypeptide(L)' 'MMFGTYYCFNIQYPQELGSTLEFMQRCIFRINPEKGTKVMRSKNKKQYSVNPKVLTLITSVADYEWRD' A
#
# COMPACT_ATOMS: atom_id res chain seq x y z
N MET A 1 -6.51 16.34 0.83
CA MET A 1 -5.10 15.95 0.58
C MET A 1 -4.41 15.42 1.85
N MET A 2 -5.07 14.59 2.67
CA MET A 2 -4.51 14.15 3.97
C MET A 2 -3.62 12.90 3.88
N PHE A 3 -3.77 12.08 2.83
CA PHE A 3 -3.02 10.82 2.65
C PHE A 3 -1.59 11.05 2.15
N GLY A 4 -1.37 12.08 1.31
CA GLY A 4 -0.05 12.44 0.82
C GLY A 4 0.88 12.98 1.90
N THR A 5 0.35 13.66 2.92
CA THR A 5 1.16 14.27 3.99
C THR A 5 1.91 13.24 4.83
N TYR A 6 1.34 12.05 5.05
CA TYR A 6 2.06 10.98 5.73
C TYR A 6 3.28 10.48 4.96
N TYR A 7 3.22 10.50 3.62
CA TYR A 7 4.37 10.23 2.78
C TYR A 7 5.36 11.41 2.85
N CYS A 8 4.90 12.63 2.51
CA CYS A 8 5.75 13.83 2.43
C CYS A 8 6.45 14.18 3.75
N PHE A 9 5.76 14.04 4.89
CA PHE A 9 6.30 14.37 6.22
C PHE A 9 6.82 13.15 6.98
N ASN A 10 6.91 12.00 6.31
CA ASN A 10 7.33 10.75 6.91
C ASN A 10 6.58 10.34 8.21
N ILE A 11 5.29 10.67 8.34
CA ILE A 11 4.48 10.33 9.52
C ILE A 11 4.08 8.84 9.47
N GLN A 12 4.10 8.16 10.62
CA GLN A 12 3.66 6.77 10.73
C GLN A 12 2.14 6.68 10.59
N TYR A 13 1.66 5.73 9.78
CA TYR A 13 0.24 5.50 9.62
C TYR A 13 -0.37 4.78 10.84
N PRO A 14 -1.65 5.04 11.14
CA PRO A 14 -2.42 4.16 12.01
C PRO A 14 -2.45 2.73 11.44
N GLN A 15 -2.27 1.73 12.30
CA GLN A 15 -2.18 0.32 11.87
C GLN A 15 -3.45 -0.14 11.14
N GLU A 16 -4.62 0.32 11.59
CA GLU A 16 -5.93 0.01 11.00
C GLU A 16 -6.07 0.50 9.55
N LEU A 17 -5.37 1.58 9.19
CA LEU A 17 -5.47 2.23 7.88
C LEU A 17 -4.33 1.85 6.93
N GLY A 18 -3.33 1.09 7.41
CA GLY A 18 -2.13 0.78 6.63
C GLY A 18 -2.42 0.15 5.28
N SER A 19 -3.33 -0.83 5.23
CA SER A 19 -3.72 -1.51 3.98
C SER A 19 -4.42 -0.58 2.99
N THR A 20 -5.30 0.29 3.49
CA THR A 20 -6.06 1.25 2.68
C THR A 20 -5.16 2.33 2.10
N LEU A 21 -4.21 2.83 2.90
CA LEU A 21 -3.24 3.84 2.44
C LEU A 21 -2.24 3.24 1.46
N GLU A 22 -1.80 2.00 1.68
CA GLU A 22 -0.95 1.26 0.74
C GLU A 22 -1.65 1.06 -0.61
N PHE A 23 -2.93 0.71 -0.61
CA PHE A 23 -3.73 0.60 -1.84
C PHE A 23 -3.78 1.94 -2.61
N MET A 24 -4.16 3.04 -1.95
CA MET A 24 -4.23 4.35 -2.62
C MET A 24 -2.87 4.77 -3.19
N GLN A 25 -1.79 4.59 -2.42
CA GLN A 25 -0.44 4.97 -2.83
C GLN A 25 0.06 4.18 -4.04
N ARG A 26 -0.27 2.88 -4.13
CA ARG A 26 0.17 2.02 -5.23
C ARG A 26 -0.76 2.11 -6.45
N CYS A 27 -2.07 2.05 -6.23
CA CYS A 27 -3.07 1.96 -7.29
C CYS A 27 -3.43 3.32 -7.90
N ILE A 28 -3.64 4.34 -7.06
CA ILE A 28 -4.14 5.65 -7.51
C ILE A 28 -2.98 6.60 -7.79
N PHE A 29 -2.05 6.73 -6.85
CA PHE A 29 -1.00 7.75 -6.91
C PHE A 29 0.34 7.25 -7.47
N ARG A 30 0.55 5.92 -7.54
CA ARG A 30 1.79 5.27 -8.02
C ARG A 30 3.09 5.70 -7.30
N ILE A 31 3.02 6.03 -6.01
CA ILE A 31 4.13 6.63 -5.22
C ILE A 31 5.00 5.57 -4.51
N ASN A 32 4.67 4.27 -4.58
CA ASN A 32 5.39 3.24 -3.82
C ASN A 32 5.41 1.84 -4.49
N PRO A 33 6.00 1.68 -5.68
CA PRO A 33 5.75 0.52 -6.54
C PRO A 33 6.43 -0.79 -6.10
N GLU A 34 7.56 -0.77 -5.40
CA GLU A 34 8.32 -2.00 -5.09
C GLU A 34 8.27 -2.37 -3.60
N LYS A 35 8.63 -1.44 -2.70
CA LYS A 35 8.73 -1.72 -1.26
C LYS A 35 8.48 -0.48 -0.42
N GLY A 36 7.52 -0.57 0.49
CA GLY A 36 7.27 0.50 1.46
C GLY A 36 8.36 0.58 2.54
N THR A 37 8.72 1.80 2.92
CA THR A 37 9.72 2.08 3.98
C THR A 37 9.11 2.19 5.38
N LYS A 38 7.78 2.29 5.49
CA LYS A 38 7.04 2.57 6.73
C LYS A 38 6.43 1.33 7.40
N VAL A 39 6.71 0.12 6.88
CA VAL A 39 6.20 -1.10 7.50
C VAL A 39 7.17 -1.55 8.59
N MET A 40 6.67 -1.64 9.83
CA MET A 40 7.46 -2.15 10.95
C MET A 40 7.90 -3.58 10.66
N ARG A 41 9.20 -3.86 10.80
CA ARG A 41 9.75 -5.20 10.55
C ARG A 41 9.53 -6.08 11.77
N SER A 42 8.66 -7.08 11.64
CA SER A 42 8.54 -8.11 12.67
C SER A 42 9.66 -9.13 12.47
N LYS A 43 10.50 -9.33 13.50
CA LYS A 43 11.60 -10.32 13.46
C LYS A 43 11.11 -11.77 13.36
N ASN A 44 9.83 -12.02 13.68
CA ASN A 44 9.27 -13.37 13.85
C ASN A 44 8.26 -13.79 12.78
N LYS A 45 8.00 -12.95 11.75
CA LYS A 45 7.06 -13.29 10.67
C LYS A 45 7.66 -13.01 9.30
N LYS A 46 7.38 -13.92 8.36
CA LYS A 46 7.66 -13.72 6.93
C LYS A 46 6.90 -12.48 6.48
N GLN A 47 7.63 -11.44 6.09
CA GLN A 47 7.06 -10.14 5.74
C GLN A 47 7.08 -9.95 4.23
N TYR A 48 5.90 -9.83 3.66
CA TYR A 48 5.73 -9.48 2.25
C TYR A 48 6.06 -7.99 2.04
N SER A 49 6.59 -7.65 0.85
CA SER A 49 6.87 -6.27 0.45
C SER A 49 5.59 -5.43 0.26
N VAL A 50 4.47 -6.12 0.04
CA VAL A 50 3.11 -5.60 -0.12
C VAL A 50 2.16 -6.44 0.72
N ASN A 51 1.15 -5.83 1.32
CA ASN A 51 0.07 -6.60 1.92
C ASN A 51 -0.60 -7.49 0.84
N PRO A 52 -0.70 -8.82 1.02
CA PRO A 52 -1.26 -9.72 0.01
C PRO A 52 -2.71 -9.37 -0.37
N LYS A 53 -3.51 -8.85 0.57
CA LYS A 53 -4.88 -8.42 0.27
C LYS A 53 -4.90 -7.19 -0.65
N VAL A 54 -3.95 -6.28 -0.46
CA VAL A 54 -3.79 -5.10 -1.32
C VAL A 54 -3.36 -5.53 -2.71
N LEU A 55 -2.41 -6.48 -2.80
CA LEU A 55 -1.98 -7.02 -4.09
C LEU A 55 -3.15 -7.67 -4.85
N THR A 56 -3.93 -8.54 -4.18
CA THR A 56 -5.12 -9.15 -4.78
C THR A 56 -6.09 -8.09 -5.30
N LEU A 57 -6.38 -7.05 -4.51
CA LEU A 57 -7.29 -5.98 -4.92
C LEU A 57 -6.78 -5.21 -6.15
N ILE A 58 -5.49 -4.84 -6.17
CA ILE A 58 -4.88 -4.18 -7.32
C ILE A 58 -5.01 -5.03 -8.58
N THR A 59 -4.73 -6.33 -8.48
CA THR A 59 -4.89 -7.26 -9.61
C THR A 59 -6.33 -7.35 -10.07
N SER A 60 -7.30 -7.47 -9.16
CA SER A 60 -8.72 -7.51 -9.53
C SER A 60 -9.21 -6.24 -10.22
N VAL A 61 -8.73 -5.06 -9.79
CA VAL A 61 -9.04 -3.78 -10.44
C VAL A 61 -8.42 -3.74 -11.85
N ALA A 62 -7.16 -4.13 -12.00
CA ALA A 62 -6.49 -4.16 -13.30
C ALA A 62 -7.15 -5.16 -14.27
N ASP A 63 -7.55 -6.34 -13.78
CA ASP A 63 -8.28 -7.34 -14.55
C ASP A 63 -9.66 -6.85 -14.98
N TYR A 64 -10.31 -6.02 -14.17
CA TYR A 64 -11.57 -5.38 -14.52
C TYR A 64 -11.37 -4.34 -15.63
N GLU A 65 -10.40 -3.42 -15.47
CA GLU A 65 -10.11 -2.39 -16.49
C GLU A 65 -9.61 -2.98 -17.83
N TRP A 66 -9.02 -4.17 -17.83
CA TRP A 66 -8.61 -4.86 -19.06
C TRP A 66 -9.78 -5.53 -19.81
N ARG A 67 -10.89 -5.79 -19.13
CA ARG A 67 -12.07 -6.46 -19.72
C ARG A 67 -13.08 -5.47 -20.32
N ASP A 68 -13.00 -4.20 -19.96
CA ASP A 68 -13.70 -3.07 -20.58
C ASP A 68 -12.92 -2.54 -21.81
#